data_AF-A0A9P6E1T5-F1
#
_entry.id   AF-A0A9P6E1T5-F1
#
_cell.length_a   1.000
_cell.length_b   1.000
_cell.length_c   1.000
_cell.angle_alpha   90.00
_cell.angle_beta   90.00
_cell.angle_gamma   90.00
#
_symmetry.space_group_name_H-M   'P 1'
#
loop_
_entity.id
_entity.type
_entity.pdbx_description
1 polymer ?
#
loop_
_entity_poly.entity_id
_entity_poly.type
_entity_poly.pdbx_seq_one_letter_code
_entity_poly.pdbx_strand_id
1 'polypeptide(L)'
;MHLSTITLASMLLVISPSLLAHLPHHPNGNHNYRQYHSYPDGTYLDERDGWKRVAVSDLPYKYFNATSYSPDVFQLSKSKDIVKGAAVGGVLNEALKGIGKASQVIITWYTGKDLKNPSCWPDGKWAPTDQSFVCALTLEGWEHRPDCFSFLELCNTPKRCIYVRVVDTCAGCQVGSHHVDLTQAGFMQLAPLSVGIMNVDMRIATTPNVNTWDQDLWGPK
;
A
#
# COMPACT_ATOMS: atom_id res chain seq x y z
N MET A 1 -90.66 2.86 26.62
CA MET A 1 -90.19 2.08 25.46
C MET A 1 -89.14 2.91 24.75
N HIS A 2 -87.91 2.36 24.67
CA HIS A 2 -86.76 2.73 23.84
C HIS A 2 -86.56 4.19 23.42
N LEU A 3 -85.55 4.85 23.99
CA LEU A 3 -84.68 5.72 23.19
C LEU A 3 -83.22 5.32 23.44
N SER A 4 -82.61 4.83 22.35
CA SER A 4 -81.22 4.42 22.23
C SER A 4 -80.35 5.62 21.83
N THR A 5 -79.11 5.62 22.33
CA THR A 5 -77.80 6.04 21.73
C THR A 5 -77.79 7.13 20.63
N ILE A 6 -76.83 8.07 20.64
CA ILE A 6 -75.56 7.93 19.91
C ILE A 6 -74.51 8.87 20.53
N THR A 7 -73.39 8.31 20.98
CA THR A 7 -72.13 9.02 21.27
C THR A 7 -71.26 9.04 20.01
N LEU A 8 -70.85 10.23 19.57
CA LEU A 8 -69.91 10.44 18.48
C LEU A 8 -68.49 10.09 18.93
N ALA A 9 -67.90 9.04 18.34
CA ALA A 9 -66.49 8.71 18.49
C ALA A 9 -65.66 9.53 17.49
N SER A 10 -64.80 10.41 18.02
CA SER A 10 -63.85 11.19 17.24
C SER A 10 -62.64 10.30 16.87
N MET A 11 -62.51 9.95 15.58
CA MET A 11 -61.33 9.28 15.03
C MET A 11 -60.20 10.29 14.84
N LEU A 12 -59.18 10.22 15.69
CA LEU A 12 -57.90 10.89 15.46
C LEU A 12 -57.07 10.06 14.46
N LEU A 13 -56.88 10.62 13.27
CA LEU A 13 -55.99 10.11 12.24
C LEU A 13 -54.52 10.35 12.67
N VAL A 14 -53.82 9.30 13.11
CA VAL A 14 -52.38 9.34 13.36
C VAL A 14 -51.66 9.08 12.05
N ILE A 15 -51.20 10.14 11.40
CA ILE A 15 -50.41 10.05 10.17
C ILE A 15 -48.98 9.69 10.56
N SER A 16 -48.58 8.46 10.26
CA SER A 16 -47.22 7.95 10.53
C SER A 16 -46.24 8.46 9.46
N PRO A 17 -45.13 9.14 9.80
CA PRO A 17 -44.07 9.42 8.85
C PRO A 17 -43.16 8.20 8.74
N SER A 18 -43.53 7.25 7.88
CA SER A 18 -42.66 6.13 7.49
C SER A 18 -42.25 6.34 6.03
N LEU A 19 -41.24 7.17 5.79
CA LEU A 19 -40.45 7.13 4.55
C LEU A 19 -39.12 7.86 4.77
N LEU A 20 -38.22 7.26 5.56
CA LEU A 20 -36.80 7.57 5.41
C LEU A 20 -36.34 6.90 4.12
N ALA A 21 -36.04 7.71 3.11
CA ALA A 21 -35.30 7.28 1.94
C ALA A 21 -34.02 6.58 2.42
N HIS A 22 -33.92 5.27 2.18
CA HIS A 22 -32.65 4.57 2.20
C HIS A 22 -31.81 5.14 1.05
N LEU A 23 -31.04 6.19 1.36
CA LEU A 23 -29.88 6.54 0.55
C LEU A 23 -29.01 5.28 0.47
N PRO A 24 -28.55 4.87 -0.72
CA PRO A 24 -27.56 3.83 -0.81
C PRO A 24 -26.37 4.28 0.03
N HIS A 25 -26.08 3.53 1.09
CA HIS A 25 -24.87 3.70 1.88
C HIS A 25 -23.71 3.41 0.94
N HIS A 26 -23.17 4.46 0.34
CA HIS A 26 -21.93 4.41 -0.41
C HIS A 26 -20.88 3.85 0.56
N PRO A 27 -20.27 2.69 0.29
CA PRO A 27 -19.07 2.32 1.01
C PRO A 27 -18.04 3.39 0.66
N ASN A 28 -17.80 4.29 1.60
CA ASN A 28 -16.67 5.19 1.54
C ASN A 28 -15.45 4.26 1.61
N GLY A 29 -14.89 3.92 0.44
CA GLY A 29 -13.73 3.05 0.31
C GLY A 29 -12.55 3.76 0.94
N ASN A 30 -12.44 3.66 2.26
CA ASN A 30 -11.35 4.23 3.03
C ASN A 30 -10.11 3.42 2.66
N HIS A 31 -9.37 3.87 1.65
CA HIS A 31 -8.16 3.21 1.19
C HIS A 31 -7.10 3.34 2.29
N ASN A 32 -6.95 2.29 3.08
CA ASN A 32 -5.97 2.25 4.15
C ASN A 32 -4.59 1.94 3.57
N TYR A 33 -3.84 2.99 3.22
CA TYR A 33 -2.48 2.86 2.69
C TYR A 33 -1.42 2.48 3.74
N ARG A 34 -1.81 2.30 5.01
CA ARG A 34 -0.93 1.80 6.08
C ARG A 34 -0.82 0.27 6.09
N GLN A 35 -1.55 -0.40 5.20
CA GLN A 35 -1.52 -1.85 5.04
C GLN A 35 -1.15 -2.21 3.60
N TYR A 36 -0.61 -3.42 3.44
CA TYR A 36 -0.41 -3.94 2.10
C TYR A 36 -1.75 -4.10 1.35
N HIS A 37 -1.72 -3.90 0.05
CA HIS A 37 -2.81 -4.26 -0.85
C HIS A 37 -2.47 -5.53 -1.64
N SER A 38 -3.51 -6.10 -2.26
CA SER A 38 -3.42 -7.31 -3.06
C SER A 38 -4.06 -7.07 -4.43
N TYR A 39 -3.45 -7.63 -5.46
CA TYR A 39 -4.09 -7.77 -6.76
C TYR A 39 -5.09 -8.95 -6.76
N PRO A 40 -6.17 -8.88 -7.56
CA PRO A 40 -7.16 -9.95 -7.65
C PRO A 40 -6.54 -11.29 -8.06
N ASP A 41 -7.07 -12.40 -7.54
CA ASP A 41 -6.61 -13.74 -7.93
C ASP A 41 -6.68 -13.94 -9.45
N GLY A 42 -5.61 -14.48 -10.03
CA GLY A 42 -5.47 -14.64 -11.49
C GLY A 42 -4.83 -13.45 -12.22
N THR A 43 -4.52 -12.35 -11.53
CA THR A 43 -3.51 -11.41 -12.03
C THR A 43 -2.16 -12.13 -12.05
N TYR A 44 -1.76 -12.56 -13.24
CA TYR A 44 -0.43 -13.08 -13.48
C TYR A 44 0.49 -11.90 -13.66
N LEU A 45 1.39 -11.72 -12.69
CA LEU A 45 2.51 -10.81 -12.84
C LEU A 45 3.49 -11.49 -13.79
N ASP A 46 3.41 -11.09 -15.07
CA ASP A 46 4.13 -11.73 -16.16
C ASP A 46 5.63 -11.42 -16.05
N GLU A 47 6.48 -12.43 -16.20
CA GLU A 47 7.93 -12.25 -16.22
C GLU A 47 8.36 -11.31 -17.37
N ARG A 48 7.58 -11.24 -18.45
CA ARG A 48 7.77 -10.29 -19.56
C ARG A 48 7.47 -8.84 -19.18
N ASP A 49 6.72 -8.63 -18.12
CA ASP A 49 6.45 -7.32 -17.51
C ASP A 49 7.50 -6.96 -16.44
N GLY A 50 8.55 -7.79 -16.31
CA GLY A 50 9.71 -7.58 -15.43
C GLY A 50 9.66 -8.30 -14.09
N TRP A 51 8.62 -9.10 -13.83
CA TRP A 51 8.42 -9.78 -12.56
C TRP A 51 9.29 -11.02 -12.43
N LYS A 52 10.12 -11.12 -11.39
CA LYS A 52 10.93 -12.33 -11.15
C LYS A 52 10.87 -12.73 -9.69
N ARG A 53 10.33 -13.93 -9.42
CA ARG A 53 10.42 -14.55 -8.09
C ARG A 53 11.88 -14.87 -7.79
N VAL A 54 12.48 -14.19 -6.82
CA VAL A 54 13.86 -14.44 -6.41
C VAL A 54 13.88 -14.86 -4.95
N ALA A 55 14.60 -15.95 -4.69
CA ALA A 55 14.83 -16.41 -3.33
C ALA A 55 15.56 -15.32 -2.53
N VAL A 56 15.17 -15.15 -1.28
CA VAL A 56 15.84 -14.28 -0.32
C VAL A 56 17.19 -14.91 0.02
N SER A 57 18.20 -14.76 -0.85
CA SER A 57 19.53 -15.32 -0.59
C SER A 57 20.65 -14.30 -0.82
N ASP A 58 21.38 -14.10 0.27
CA ASP A 58 22.79 -13.69 0.39
C ASP A 58 23.22 -12.28 -0.04
N LEU A 59 22.68 -11.25 0.64
CA LEU A 59 23.29 -9.92 0.66
C LEU A 59 23.71 -9.52 2.08
N PRO A 60 24.90 -9.94 2.55
CA PRO A 60 25.28 -9.80 3.96
C PRO A 60 25.83 -8.41 4.34
N TYR A 61 25.71 -7.38 3.51
CA TYR A 61 26.48 -6.15 3.74
C TYR A 61 25.89 -5.18 4.79
N LYS A 62 24.66 -5.39 5.28
CA LYS A 62 24.02 -4.53 6.31
C LYS A 62 23.76 -5.20 7.65
N TYR A 63 23.59 -6.53 7.72
CA TYR A 63 23.26 -7.24 8.97
C TYR A 63 23.94 -8.63 9.06
N PHE A 64 25.24 -8.67 9.39
CA PHE A 64 25.86 -9.90 9.90
C PHE A 64 25.41 -10.14 11.34
N ASN A 65 24.31 -10.88 11.52
CA ASN A 65 24.01 -11.79 12.66
C ASN A 65 22.49 -11.94 12.85
N ALA A 66 21.86 -12.80 12.04
CA ALA A 66 20.65 -13.48 12.47
C ALA A 66 20.69 -14.90 11.88
N THR A 67 20.82 -15.86 12.77
CA THR A 67 20.87 -17.31 12.55
C THR A 67 19.96 -17.81 11.42
N SER A 68 20.58 -18.54 10.49
CA SER A 68 20.03 -19.47 9.49
C SER A 68 18.59 -19.94 9.73
N TYR A 69 17.66 -19.43 8.91
CA TYR A 69 16.30 -19.93 8.77
C TYR A 69 16.14 -20.65 7.42
N SER A 70 15.74 -21.91 7.47
CA SER A 70 15.41 -22.72 6.29
C SER A 70 13.95 -22.49 5.93
N PRO A 71 13.58 -22.10 4.69
CA PRO A 71 12.18 -21.94 4.34
C PRO A 71 11.54 -23.30 4.03
N ASP A 72 10.53 -23.66 4.82
CA ASP A 72 9.61 -24.76 4.55
C ASP A 72 8.80 -24.47 3.28
N VAL A 73 8.83 -25.43 2.35
CA VAL A 73 8.12 -25.38 1.06
C VAL A 73 6.65 -25.76 1.29
N PHE A 74 5.75 -24.77 1.36
CA PHE A 74 4.32 -25.03 1.28
C PHE A 74 3.91 -25.34 -0.16
N GLN A 75 3.77 -26.64 -0.47
CA GLN A 75 2.96 -27.11 -1.60
C GLN A 75 1.49 -26.97 -1.23
N LEU A 76 0.70 -26.23 -2.01
CA LEU A 76 -0.76 -26.35 -1.94
C LEU A 76 -1.41 -26.42 -3.32
N SER A 77 -2.39 -27.31 -3.37
CA SER A 77 -3.01 -27.98 -4.51
C SER A 77 -3.92 -27.10 -5.36
N LYS A 78 -3.96 -27.46 -6.66
CA LYS A 78 -4.91 -27.00 -7.68
C LYS A 78 -6.37 -27.19 -7.23
N SER A 79 -7.14 -26.11 -7.30
CA SER A 79 -8.60 -26.16 -7.49
C SER A 79 -8.97 -25.21 -8.62
N LYS A 80 -9.59 -25.75 -9.67
CA LYS A 80 -10.21 -24.99 -10.76
C LYS A 80 -11.49 -24.36 -10.23
N ASP A 81 -11.72 -23.09 -10.53
CA ASP A 81 -13.07 -22.62 -10.87
C ASP A 81 -13.03 -21.38 -11.76
N ILE A 82 -13.99 -21.36 -12.68
CA ILE A 82 -14.16 -20.46 -13.81
C ILE A 82 -15.15 -19.37 -13.40
N VAL A 83 -14.80 -18.08 -13.53
CA VAL A 83 -15.81 -17.02 -13.69
C VAL A 83 -15.34 -15.99 -14.74
N LYS A 84 -16.22 -15.81 -15.73
CA LYS A 84 -16.13 -14.84 -16.83
C LYS A 84 -16.62 -13.46 -16.37
N GLY A 85 -15.92 -12.43 -16.82
CA GLY A 85 -16.51 -11.19 -17.36
C GLY A 85 -17.05 -10.15 -16.37
N ALA A 86 -16.49 -8.94 -16.44
CA ALA A 86 -17.17 -7.77 -17.02
C ALA A 86 -16.39 -6.50 -16.63
N ALA A 87 -15.92 -5.76 -17.64
CA ALA A 87 -15.52 -4.37 -17.48
C ALA A 87 -16.77 -3.52 -17.32
N VAL A 88 -16.88 -2.76 -16.23
CA VAL A 88 -17.84 -1.67 -16.08
C VAL A 88 -17.08 -0.46 -15.59
N GLY A 89 -16.96 0.54 -16.48
CA GLY A 89 -16.48 1.87 -16.13
C GLY A 89 -17.51 2.60 -15.26
N GLY A 90 -17.02 3.23 -14.19
CA GLY A 90 -17.81 4.07 -13.31
C GLY A 90 -16.91 4.81 -12.32
N VAL A 91 -16.84 6.13 -12.48
CA VAL A 91 -16.39 7.18 -11.53
C VAL A 91 -15.14 6.86 -10.70
N LEU A 92 -14.03 7.45 -11.13
CA LEU A 92 -12.68 7.35 -10.57
C LEU A 92 -12.56 8.01 -9.18
N ASN A 93 -12.80 7.23 -8.12
CA ASN A 93 -12.05 7.40 -6.88
C ASN A 93 -10.64 6.87 -7.16
N GLU A 94 -9.73 7.71 -7.63
CA GLU A 94 -8.38 7.26 -8.01
C GLU A 94 -7.57 6.89 -6.76
N ALA A 95 -7.75 5.66 -6.31
CA ALA A 95 -6.77 4.96 -5.49
C ALA A 95 -5.41 5.00 -6.18
N LEU A 96 -4.34 4.99 -5.38
CA LEU A 96 -2.97 4.84 -5.90
C LEU A 96 -2.88 3.60 -6.79
N LYS A 97 -2.14 3.74 -7.89
CA LYS A 97 -1.95 2.67 -8.88
C LYS A 97 -0.49 2.64 -9.31
N GLY A 98 0.11 1.46 -9.30
CA GLY A 98 1.38 1.23 -10.00
C GLY A 98 1.23 1.45 -11.51
N ILE A 99 2.20 2.12 -12.12
CA ILE A 99 2.25 2.46 -13.54
C ILE A 99 3.57 1.98 -14.16
N GLY A 100 3.49 1.58 -15.42
CA GLY A 100 4.65 1.08 -16.16
C GLY A 100 5.06 -0.34 -15.76
N LYS A 101 6.25 -0.73 -16.23
CA LYS A 101 6.85 -2.05 -16.01
C LYS A 101 7.47 -2.13 -14.62
N ALA A 102 7.40 -3.31 -14.02
CA ALA A 102 8.11 -3.59 -12.79
C ALA A 102 9.60 -3.81 -13.08
N SER A 103 10.45 -3.44 -12.13
CA SER A 103 11.85 -3.79 -12.09
C SER A 103 12.21 -4.32 -10.71
N GLN A 104 13.14 -5.27 -10.67
CA GLN A 104 13.60 -5.83 -9.42
C GLN A 104 14.52 -4.86 -8.67
N VAL A 105 14.28 -4.73 -7.37
CA VAL A 105 15.08 -3.90 -6.45
C VAL A 105 15.40 -4.67 -5.18
N ILE A 106 16.46 -4.26 -4.50
CA ILE A 106 16.79 -4.70 -3.15
C ILE A 106 16.08 -3.78 -2.16
N ILE A 107 15.41 -4.33 -1.16
CA ILE A 107 14.88 -3.56 -0.03
C ILE A 107 15.60 -3.91 1.26
N THR A 108 15.83 -2.88 2.08
CA THR A 108 16.16 -3.01 3.52
C THR A 108 15.25 -2.08 4.31
N TRP A 109 15.56 -1.91 5.60
CA TRP A 109 14.92 -0.89 6.41
C TRP A 109 15.91 -0.05 7.22
N TYR A 110 15.45 1.14 7.64
CA TYR A 110 16.14 2.10 8.50
C TYR A 110 15.15 2.70 9.52
N THR A 111 15.68 3.34 10.57
CA THR A 111 14.89 3.76 11.74
C THR A 111 15.54 4.90 12.52
N GLY A 112 14.77 5.54 13.39
CA GLY A 112 15.29 6.38 14.45
C GLY A 112 16.02 7.63 13.94
N LYS A 113 17.32 7.76 14.23
CA LYS A 113 18.08 8.98 13.89
C LYS A 113 18.32 9.13 12.40
N ASP A 114 18.35 8.03 11.66
CA ASP A 114 18.57 8.02 10.21
C ASP A 114 17.36 8.60 9.44
N LEU A 115 16.25 8.82 10.13
CA LEU A 115 15.06 9.47 9.57
C LEU A 115 15.17 11.00 9.54
N LYS A 116 16.18 11.59 10.17
CA LYS A 116 16.30 13.06 10.30
C LYS A 116 16.91 13.68 9.05
N ASN A 117 16.44 14.88 8.70
CA ASN A 117 16.94 15.70 7.59
C ASN A 117 16.92 14.96 6.25
N PRO A 118 15.74 14.44 5.83
CA PRO A 118 15.63 13.69 4.58
C PRO A 118 16.11 14.54 3.39
N SER A 119 16.93 13.97 2.50
CA SER A 119 17.66 14.72 1.47
C SER A 119 16.76 15.39 0.44
N CYS A 120 15.53 14.91 0.23
CA CYS A 120 14.58 15.57 -0.65
C CYS A 120 14.01 16.86 -0.04
N TRP A 121 14.19 17.08 1.28
CA TRP A 121 13.67 18.23 1.99
C TRP A 121 14.75 18.89 2.88
N PRO A 122 15.82 19.44 2.28
CA PRO A 122 16.99 19.92 3.02
C PRO A 122 16.68 21.07 4.00
N ASP A 123 15.72 21.93 3.67
CA ASP A 123 15.32 23.07 4.50
C ASP A 123 14.07 22.78 5.37
N GLY A 124 13.74 21.49 5.54
CA GLY A 124 12.51 21.02 6.16
C GLY A 124 12.60 20.90 7.66
N LYS A 125 11.50 21.18 8.35
CA LYS A 125 11.33 20.82 9.77
C LYS A 125 10.71 19.43 9.97
N TRP A 126 10.28 18.80 8.88
CA TRP A 126 9.65 17.50 8.91
C TRP A 126 10.68 16.39 8.73
N ALA A 127 10.49 15.31 9.47
CA ALA A 127 11.23 14.07 9.34
C ALA A 127 10.24 12.90 9.39
N PRO A 128 10.44 11.84 8.58
CA PRO A 128 9.66 10.64 8.72
C PRO A 128 9.81 10.00 10.10
N THR A 129 8.85 9.13 10.43
CA THR A 129 8.90 8.28 11.62
C THR A 129 9.02 6.82 11.19
N ASP A 130 9.26 5.93 12.14
CA ASP A 130 9.22 4.48 11.88
C ASP A 130 7.85 4.01 11.34
N GLN A 131 6.80 4.80 11.54
CA GLN A 131 5.42 4.54 11.09
C GLN A 131 5.09 5.17 9.72
N SER A 132 5.97 5.98 9.16
CA SER A 132 5.79 6.55 7.81
C SER A 132 5.94 5.46 6.74
N PHE A 133 5.45 5.70 5.54
CA PHE A 133 5.62 4.83 4.36
C PHE A 133 6.45 5.58 3.33
N VAL A 134 7.73 5.73 3.65
CA VAL A 134 8.69 6.45 2.81
C VAL A 134 9.93 5.61 2.62
N CYS A 135 10.77 6.05 1.68
CA CYS A 135 12.01 5.37 1.38
C CYS A 135 13.15 6.33 1.07
N ALA A 136 14.37 5.80 1.28
CA ALA A 136 15.61 6.35 0.80
C ALA A 136 16.11 5.50 -0.37
N LEU A 137 16.58 6.14 -1.45
CA LEU A 137 17.08 5.43 -2.62
C LEU A 137 18.60 5.51 -2.71
N THR A 138 19.24 4.49 -3.27
CA THR A 138 20.71 4.46 -3.47
C THR A 138 21.22 5.79 -4.01
N LEU A 139 22.19 6.39 -3.32
CA LEU A 139 22.67 7.73 -3.64
C LEU A 139 23.38 7.80 -5.00
N GLU A 140 24.22 6.80 -5.30
CA GLU A 140 25.14 6.83 -6.44
C GLU A 140 25.01 5.59 -7.33
N GLY A 141 25.16 5.80 -8.64
CA GLY A 141 25.26 4.71 -9.63
C GLY A 141 23.93 4.11 -10.10
N TRP A 142 22.78 4.62 -9.64
CA TRP A 142 21.47 4.27 -10.20
C TRP A 142 21.05 5.30 -11.26
N GLU A 143 21.35 5.02 -12.52
CA GLU A 143 21.22 5.95 -13.66
C GLU A 143 19.79 6.50 -13.86
N HIS A 144 18.77 5.68 -13.65
CA HIS A 144 17.36 6.05 -13.79
C HIS A 144 16.59 5.89 -12.47
N ARG A 145 17.22 6.36 -11.38
CA ARG A 145 16.61 6.35 -10.06
C ARG A 145 15.34 7.21 -10.03
N PRO A 146 14.24 6.76 -9.40
CA PRO A 146 13.08 7.60 -9.18
C PRO A 146 13.42 8.93 -8.48
N ASP A 147 12.76 10.01 -8.91
CA ASP A 147 13.00 11.34 -8.37
C ASP A 147 12.44 11.48 -6.95
N CYS A 148 12.98 12.45 -6.21
CA CYS A 148 12.40 12.92 -4.96
C CYS A 148 10.89 13.15 -5.10
N PHE A 149 10.15 12.71 -4.08
CA PHE A 149 8.69 12.78 -3.97
C PHE A 149 7.89 11.92 -4.94
N SER A 150 8.56 11.13 -5.79
CA SER A 150 7.88 10.08 -6.55
C SER A 150 7.25 9.07 -5.61
N PHE A 151 6.13 8.51 -6.04
CA PHE A 151 5.51 7.36 -5.38
C PHE A 151 5.97 6.09 -6.07
N LEU A 152 6.26 5.07 -5.27
CA LEU A 152 6.64 3.74 -5.72
C LEU A 152 5.62 2.73 -5.22
N GLU A 153 5.33 1.74 -6.06
CA GLU A 153 4.72 0.49 -5.62
C GLU A 153 5.80 -0.55 -5.45
N LEU A 154 5.84 -1.20 -4.29
CA LEU A 154 6.77 -2.30 -3.97
C LEU A 154 5.97 -3.55 -3.64
N CYS A 155 6.30 -4.67 -4.27
CA CYS A 155 5.58 -5.93 -4.13
C CYS A 155 6.53 -7.09 -3.84
N ASN A 156 6.32 -7.76 -2.72
CA ASN A 156 6.96 -9.05 -2.44
C ASN A 156 6.23 -10.18 -3.19
N THR A 157 4.90 -10.07 -3.27
CA THR A 157 4.04 -10.97 -4.04
C THR A 157 2.89 -10.16 -4.64
N PRO A 158 2.12 -10.71 -5.61
CA PRO A 158 0.90 -10.05 -6.06
C PRO A 158 -0.10 -9.74 -4.95
N LYS A 159 -0.01 -10.43 -3.80
CA LYS A 159 -0.90 -10.24 -2.66
C LYS A 159 -0.33 -9.33 -1.58
N ARG A 160 0.92 -8.88 -1.70
CA ARG A 160 1.60 -8.05 -0.71
C ARG A 160 2.39 -6.96 -1.40
N CYS A 161 1.70 -5.85 -1.60
CA CYS A 161 2.24 -4.64 -2.19
C CYS A 161 2.01 -3.44 -1.28
N ILE A 162 2.87 -2.44 -1.33
CA ILE A 162 2.70 -1.16 -0.62
C ILE A 162 2.99 0.01 -1.53
N TYR A 163 2.48 1.19 -1.15
CA TYR A 163 2.88 2.46 -1.75
C TYR A 163 3.76 3.25 -0.80
N VAL A 164 4.92 3.68 -1.27
CA VAL A 164 5.86 4.50 -0.51
C VAL A 164 6.27 5.74 -1.29
N ARG A 165 6.62 6.81 -0.59
CA ARG A 165 7.15 8.03 -1.20
C ARG A 165 8.68 8.09 -1.07
N VAL A 166 9.36 8.51 -2.13
CA VAL A 166 10.79 8.82 -2.09
C VAL A 166 10.98 10.14 -1.34
N VAL A 167 11.67 10.11 -0.21
CA VAL A 167 11.96 11.34 0.56
C VAL A 167 13.44 11.53 0.85
N ASP A 168 14.27 10.52 0.60
CA ASP A 168 15.67 10.56 1.01
C ASP A 168 16.59 9.80 0.05
N THR A 169 17.88 9.93 0.29
CA THR A 169 18.94 9.19 -0.40
C THR A 169 19.73 8.36 0.60
N CYS A 170 19.97 7.10 0.24
CA CYS A 170 20.68 6.13 1.04
C CYS A 170 22.16 6.13 0.65
N ALA A 171 22.99 6.87 1.39
CA ALA A 171 24.45 6.90 1.20
C ALA A 171 25.13 5.59 1.66
N GLY A 172 24.49 4.84 2.56
CA GLY A 172 24.98 3.53 3.03
C GLY A 172 24.59 2.35 2.13
N CYS A 173 23.75 2.58 1.11
CA CYS A 173 23.38 1.56 0.14
C CYS A 173 24.52 1.34 -0.85
N GLN A 174 24.68 0.10 -1.32
CA GLN A 174 25.75 -0.26 -2.23
C GLN A 174 25.71 0.61 -3.50
N VAL A 175 26.83 1.26 -3.84
CA VAL A 175 26.95 2.08 -5.07
C VAL A 175 26.64 1.24 -6.30
N GLY A 176 25.85 1.79 -7.22
CA GLY A 176 25.42 1.10 -8.43
C GLY A 176 24.31 0.08 -8.24
N SER A 177 23.79 -0.10 -7.02
CA SER A 177 22.66 -0.97 -6.77
C SER A 177 21.32 -0.24 -6.93
N HIS A 178 20.27 -1.00 -7.24
CA HIS A 178 18.89 -0.53 -7.18
C HIS A 178 18.31 -0.84 -5.80
N HIS A 179 18.78 -0.10 -4.79
CA HIS A 179 18.38 -0.31 -3.40
C HIS A 179 17.36 0.74 -2.94
N VAL A 180 16.30 0.27 -2.30
CA VAL A 180 15.23 1.04 -1.66
C VAL A 180 15.23 0.74 -0.15
N ASP A 181 15.73 1.67 0.66
CA ASP A 181 15.76 1.53 2.12
C ASP A 181 14.45 2.08 2.69
N LEU A 182 13.67 1.23 3.37
CA LEU A 182 12.32 1.55 3.82
C LEU A 182 12.28 1.95 5.30
N THR A 183 11.30 2.74 5.69
CA THR A 183 10.93 2.81 7.11
C THR A 183 10.46 1.43 7.60
N GLN A 184 10.58 1.18 8.91
CA GLN A 184 10.21 -0.10 9.52
C GLN A 184 8.76 -0.52 9.19
N ALA A 185 7.79 0.38 9.35
CA ALA A 185 6.40 0.05 9.08
C ALA A 185 6.16 -0.34 7.62
N GLY A 186 6.83 0.32 6.67
CA GLY A 186 6.78 -0.03 5.26
C GLY A 186 7.34 -1.43 5.01
N PHE A 187 8.56 -1.71 5.49
CA PHE A 187 9.18 -3.03 5.33
C PHE A 187 8.33 -4.16 5.94
N MET A 188 7.76 -3.93 7.13
CA MET A 188 6.94 -4.90 7.85
C MET A 188 5.69 -5.36 7.09
N GLN A 189 5.19 -4.55 6.14
CA GLN A 189 4.09 -4.96 5.28
C GLN A 189 4.51 -6.01 4.24
N LEU A 190 5.80 -6.02 3.86
CA LEU A 190 6.35 -6.92 2.86
C LEU A 190 6.96 -8.18 3.50
N ALA A 191 7.68 -8.01 4.62
CA ALA A 191 8.31 -9.11 5.36
C ALA A 191 8.62 -8.73 6.84
N PRO A 192 8.81 -9.72 7.74
CA PRO A 192 9.28 -9.44 9.10
C PRO A 192 10.64 -8.72 9.11
N LEU A 193 10.86 -7.77 10.04
CA LEU A 193 12.13 -7.01 10.14
C LEU A 193 13.37 -7.91 10.27
N SER A 194 13.22 -9.11 10.84
CA SER A 194 14.29 -10.10 11.00
C SER A 194 14.84 -10.64 9.68
N VAL A 195 14.10 -10.49 8.58
CA VAL A 195 14.61 -10.80 7.23
C VAL A 195 15.72 -9.81 6.85
N GLY A 196 15.59 -8.54 7.24
CA GLY A 196 16.61 -7.50 7.09
C GLY A 196 16.79 -6.97 5.66
N ILE A 197 16.94 -7.86 4.69
CA ILE A 197 17.19 -7.57 3.27
C ILE A 197 16.48 -8.58 2.38
N MET A 198 15.86 -8.12 1.29
CA MET A 198 15.25 -9.01 0.29
C MET A 198 15.07 -8.34 -1.06
N ASN A 199 14.81 -9.13 -2.09
CA ASN A 199 14.43 -8.60 -3.40
C ASN A 199 12.90 -8.49 -3.50
N VAL A 200 12.44 -7.39 -4.10
CA VAL A 200 11.02 -7.17 -4.43
C VAL A 200 10.91 -6.54 -5.81
N ASP A 201 9.70 -6.56 -6.35
CA ASP A 201 9.38 -5.86 -7.58
C ASP A 201 8.94 -4.43 -7.26
N MET A 202 9.48 -3.46 -8.00
CA MET A 202 9.21 -2.04 -7.87
C MET A 202 8.67 -1.48 -9.19
N ARG A 203 7.73 -0.54 -9.12
CA ARG A 203 7.45 0.39 -10.22
C ARG A 203 7.04 1.76 -9.70
N ILE A 204 7.02 2.75 -10.59
CA ILE A 204 6.43 4.05 -10.28
C ILE A 204 4.95 3.87 -9.98
N ALA A 205 4.40 4.67 -9.07
CA ALA A 205 2.98 4.75 -8.80
C ALA A 205 2.46 6.17 -9.04
N THR A 206 1.15 6.31 -9.21
CA THR A 206 0.48 7.61 -9.26
C THR A 206 0.69 8.38 -7.94
N THR A 207 0.48 9.69 -7.98
CA THR A 207 0.51 10.53 -6.77
C THR A 207 -0.87 10.52 -6.10
N PRO A 208 -0.95 10.51 -4.75
CA PRO A 208 -2.23 10.63 -4.06
C PRO A 208 -2.88 11.98 -4.38
N ASN A 209 -4.21 11.97 -4.51
CA ASN A 209 -4.96 13.21 -4.63
C ASN A 209 -5.07 13.91 -3.26
N VAL A 210 -5.57 15.15 -3.25
CA VAL A 210 -5.67 15.95 -2.02
C VAL A 210 -6.54 15.32 -0.94
N ASN A 211 -7.52 14.49 -1.31
CA ASN A 211 -8.43 13.83 -0.37
C ASN A 211 -7.86 12.53 0.18
N THR A 212 -6.83 11.98 -0.46
CA THR A 212 -6.16 10.73 -0.05
C THR A 212 -4.77 10.97 0.53
N TRP A 213 -4.32 12.22 0.61
CA TRP A 213 -3.03 12.59 1.18
C TRP A 213 -2.99 12.37 2.70
N ASP A 214 -2.05 11.56 3.17
CA ASP A 214 -1.74 11.39 4.59
C ASP A 214 -0.33 11.93 4.86
N GLN A 215 -0.25 13.06 5.57
CA GLN A 215 1.01 13.72 5.89
C GLN A 215 1.85 12.94 6.91
N ASP A 216 1.23 12.18 7.82
CA ASP A 216 1.98 11.35 8.76
C ASP A 216 2.63 10.16 8.03
N LEU A 217 1.96 9.70 6.97
CA LEU A 217 2.41 8.59 6.15
C LEU A 217 3.50 8.99 5.16
N TRP A 218 3.33 10.10 4.44
CA TRP A 218 4.20 10.47 3.30
C TRP A 218 4.88 11.83 3.42
N GLY A 219 4.64 12.55 4.50
CA GLY A 219 5.18 13.88 4.74
C GLY A 219 4.41 15.02 4.08
N PRO A 220 4.91 16.26 4.19
CA PRO A 220 4.32 17.43 3.57
C PRO A 220 4.29 17.30 2.04
N LYS A 221 3.24 17.85 1.42
CA LYS A 221 3.13 17.82 -0.04
C LYS A 221 4.19 18.68 -0.70
#